data_AF-A0A350MU47-F1
#
_entry.id   AF-A0A350MU47-F1
#
_cell.length_a   1.000
_cell.length_b   1.000
_cell.length_c   1.000
_cell.angle_alpha   90.00
_cell.angle_beta   90.00
_cell.angle_gamma   90.00
#
_symmetry.space_group_name_H-M   'P 1'
#
loop_
_entity.id
_entity.type
_entity.pdbx_description
1 polymer ?
#
loop_
_entity_poly.entity_id
_entity_poly.type
_entity_poly.pdbx_seq_one_letter_code
_entity_poly.pdbx_strand_id
1 'polypeptide(L)'
;MIFLSSYGWRTNVNIKDIKDRILNGEYEFRKHALERASSRGINPFEIKEALLEGEIIESYPDDPRGSSCLIYGKSRKGKNLHIVCGLAHNIVWIITAYEPSEKEWINYRRRRE
;
A
#
# COMPACT_ATOMS: atom_id res chain seq x y z
N MET A 1 7.14 32.67 14.85
CA MET A 1 6.08 32.90 13.85
C MET A 1 6.14 31.73 12.88
N ILE A 2 5.40 30.65 13.16
CA ILE A 2 5.42 29.44 12.34
C ILE A 2 4.17 29.51 11.45
N PHE A 3 4.39 29.61 10.14
CA PHE A 3 3.30 29.60 9.17
C PHE A 3 2.66 28.22 9.14
N LEU A 4 1.41 28.16 9.58
CA LEU A 4 0.47 27.08 9.28
C LEU A 4 0.20 27.14 7.76
N SER A 5 0.83 26.26 6.99
CA SER A 5 0.47 26.05 5.58
C SER A 5 -0.63 25.02 5.49
N SER A 6 -1.80 25.49 5.06
CA SER A 6 -3.07 24.80 4.88
C SER A 6 -3.09 23.80 3.71
N TYR A 7 -2.10 22.92 3.60
CA TYR A 7 -2.15 21.76 2.70
C TYR A 7 -1.97 20.48 3.52
N GLY A 8 -3.05 19.70 3.63
CA GLY A 8 -3.16 18.50 4.48
C GLY A 8 -2.32 17.31 4.01
N TRP A 9 -0.99 17.44 4.01
CA TRP A 9 -0.07 16.33 3.82
C TRP A 9 0.36 15.79 5.17
N ARG A 10 -0.16 14.63 5.56
CA ARG A 10 0.40 13.84 6.68
C ARG A 10 1.76 13.31 6.22
N THR A 11 2.85 13.83 6.78
CA THR A 11 4.24 13.50 6.38
C THR A 11 4.70 12.10 6.77
N ASN A 12 3.90 11.35 7.52
CA ASN A 12 4.18 9.96 7.88
C ASN A 12 2.95 9.09 7.65
N VAL A 13 3.10 8.07 6.80
CA VAL A 13 2.07 7.06 6.54
C VAL A 13 2.13 6.04 7.68
N ASN A 14 1.05 5.94 8.46
CA ASN A 14 0.92 4.98 9.56
C ASN A 14 0.08 3.78 9.11
N ILE A 15 0.57 2.56 9.33
CA ILE A 15 -0.15 1.34 8.98
C ILE A 15 -1.52 1.24 9.68
N LYS A 16 -1.65 1.75 10.90
CA LYS A 16 -2.94 1.77 11.63
C LYS A 16 -3.96 2.64 10.90
N ASP A 17 -3.56 3.85 10.48
CA ASP A 17 -4.45 4.74 9.70
C ASP A 17 -4.87 4.08 8.39
N ILE A 18 -3.98 3.33 7.72
CA ILE A 18 -4.31 2.58 6.51
C ILE A 18 -5.35 1.50 6.83
N LYS A 19 -5.10 0.67 7.83
CA LYS A 19 -5.99 -0.43 8.22
C LYS A 19 -7.38 0.07 8.58
N ASP A 20 -7.48 1.13 9.39
CA ASP A 20 -8.74 1.75 9.78
C ASP A 20 -9.54 2.22 8.54
N ARG A 21 -8.87 2.85 7.57
CA ARG A 21 -9.49 3.27 6.30
C ARG A 21 -9.93 2.12 5.41
N ILE A 22 -9.13 1.05 5.33
CA ILE A 22 -9.53 -0.16 4.59
C ILE A 22 -10.80 -0.77 5.21
N LEU A 23 -10.90 -0.81 6.55
CA LEU A 23 -12.08 -1.31 7.26
C LEU A 23 -13.32 -0.43 7.04
N ASN A 24 -13.14 0.89 7.00
CA ASN A 24 -14.22 1.85 6.77
C ASN A 24 -14.64 1.98 5.29
N GLY A 25 -13.95 1.31 4.37
CA GLY A 25 -14.22 1.43 2.94
C GLY A 25 -13.66 2.71 2.29
N GLU A 26 -12.79 3.44 2.99
CA GLU A 26 -12.17 4.70 2.54
C GLU A 26 -10.92 4.45 1.68
N TYR A 27 -11.08 3.66 0.61
CA TYR A 27 -9.98 3.31 -0.28
C TYR A 27 -10.43 3.22 -1.73
N GLU A 28 -9.52 3.50 -2.65
CA GLU A 28 -9.74 3.43 -4.09
C GLU A 28 -8.61 2.71 -4.80
N PHE A 29 -8.96 1.85 -5.75
CA PHE A 29 -7.98 1.27 -6.67
C PHE A 29 -7.74 2.20 -7.84
N ARG A 30 -6.47 2.49 -8.15
CA ARG A 30 -6.13 3.09 -9.45
C ARG A 30 -6.49 2.12 -10.56
N LYS A 31 -6.94 2.62 -11.72
CA LYS A 31 -7.30 1.80 -12.89
C LYS A 31 -6.23 0.75 -13.23
N HIS A 32 -4.97 1.20 -13.31
CA HIS A 32 -3.84 0.30 -13.57
C HIS A 32 -3.56 -0.72 -12.46
N ALA A 33 -3.98 -0.46 -11.22
CA ALA A 33 -3.87 -1.43 -10.14
C ALA A 33 -4.79 -2.63 -10.40
N LEU A 34 -6.04 -2.36 -10.82
CA LEU A 34 -7.02 -3.40 -11.13
C LEU A 34 -6.61 -4.23 -12.35
N GLU A 35 -6.19 -3.56 -13.43
CA GLU A 35 -5.70 -4.23 -14.64
C GLU A 35 -4.54 -5.18 -14.34
N ARG A 36 -3.56 -4.71 -13.54
CA ARG A 36 -2.38 -5.48 -13.16
C ARG A 36 -2.66 -6.59 -12.16
N ALA A 37 -3.57 -6.37 -11.22
CA ALA A 37 -3.99 -7.38 -10.27
C ALA A 37 -4.73 -8.51 -11.01
N SER A 38 -5.64 -8.15 -11.91
CA SER A 38 -6.39 -9.12 -12.73
C SER A 38 -5.47 -9.96 -13.61
N SER A 39 -4.48 -9.36 -14.28
CA SER A 39 -3.55 -10.11 -15.13
C SER A 39 -2.62 -11.06 -14.34
N ARG A 40 -2.50 -10.86 -13.03
CA ARG A 40 -1.72 -11.70 -12.10
C ARG A 40 -2.58 -12.68 -11.31
N GLY A 41 -3.90 -12.71 -11.54
CA GLY A 41 -4.81 -13.54 -10.74
C GLY A 41 -4.84 -13.14 -9.26
N ILE A 42 -4.69 -11.85 -8.98
CA ILE A 42 -4.80 -11.27 -7.63
C ILE A 42 -6.18 -10.62 -7.52
N ASN A 43 -6.98 -11.10 -6.59
CA ASN A 43 -8.32 -10.56 -6.36
C ASN A 43 -8.25 -9.30 -5.46
N PRO A 44 -9.06 -8.24 -5.71
CA PRO A 44 -9.22 -7.12 -4.79
C PRO A 44 -9.46 -7.49 -3.32
N PHE A 45 -10.16 -8.59 -3.04
CA PHE A 45 -10.34 -9.12 -1.67
C PHE A 45 -9.02 -9.59 -1.05
N GLU A 46 -8.15 -10.26 -1.81
CA GLU A 46 -6.83 -10.69 -1.32
C GLU A 46 -5.94 -9.48 -1.00
N ILE A 47 -6.06 -8.40 -1.79
CA ILE A 47 -5.34 -7.16 -1.52
C ILE A 47 -5.79 -6.55 -0.19
N LYS A 48 -7.10 -6.50 0.08
CA LYS A 48 -7.62 -6.01 1.36
C LYS A 48 -7.13 -6.86 2.54
N GLU A 49 -7.23 -8.18 2.42
CA GLU A 49 -6.75 -9.11 3.46
C GLU A 49 -5.28 -8.87 3.78
N ALA A 50 -4.45 -8.77 2.74
CA ALA A 50 -3.02 -8.50 2.89
C ALA A 50 -2.74 -7.10 3.48
N LEU A 51 -3.54 -6.07 3.17
CA LEU A 51 -3.41 -4.75 3.81
C LEU A 51 -3.76 -4.79 5.31
N LEU A 52 -4.81 -5.53 5.68
CA LEU A 52 -5.29 -5.62 7.07
C LEU A 52 -4.32 -6.38 7.98
N GLU A 53 -3.64 -7.40 7.46
CA GLU A 53 -2.62 -8.17 8.19
C GLU A 53 -1.19 -7.71 7.90
N GLY A 54 -1.03 -6.72 7.04
CA GLY A 54 0.27 -6.31 6.52
C GLY A 54 1.06 -5.38 7.44
N GLU A 55 2.31 -5.18 7.04
CA GLU A 55 3.28 -4.27 7.64
C GLU A 55 3.91 -3.38 6.56
N ILE A 56 4.21 -2.13 6.90
CA ILE A 56 4.95 -1.23 6.01
C ILE A 56 6.41 -1.69 6.00
N ILE A 57 6.94 -1.99 4.82
CA ILE A 57 8.33 -2.41 4.62
C ILE A 57 9.19 -1.32 3.98
N GLU A 58 8.58 -0.40 3.20
CA GLU A 58 9.25 0.79 2.68
C GLU A 58 8.31 1.99 2.74
N SER A 59 8.86 3.18 3.02
CA SER A 59 8.11 4.44 3.04
C SER A 59 8.72 5.41 2.03
N TYR A 60 7.87 6.08 1.26
CA TYR A 60 8.24 7.07 0.26
C TYR A 60 7.50 8.39 0.55
N PRO A 61 7.94 9.15 1.57
CA PRO A 61 7.26 10.38 1.97
C PRO A 61 7.28 11.45 0.87
N ASP A 62 8.33 11.44 0.04
CA ASP A 62 8.60 12.43 -1.02
C ASP A 62 8.12 12.00 -2.42
N ASP A 63 7.25 10.99 -2.53
CA ASP A 63 6.69 10.59 -3.82
C ASP A 63 5.91 11.79 -4.44
N PRO A 64 6.16 12.15 -5.71
CA PRO A 64 5.46 13.26 -6.39
C PRO A 64 3.93 13.16 -6.37
N ARG A 65 3.39 11.96 -6.09
CA ARG A 65 1.95 11.69 -6.01
C ARG A 65 1.38 11.81 -4.59
N GLY A 66 2.21 12.18 -3.61
CA GLY A 66 1.90 12.19 -2.18
C GLY A 66 2.53 11.03 -1.44
N SER A 67 2.67 11.18 -0.11
CA SER A 67 3.32 10.19 0.73
C SER A 67 2.75 8.78 0.51
N SER A 68 3.61 7.91 -0.02
CA SER A 68 3.28 6.54 -0.38
C SER A 68 4.13 5.56 0.43
N CYS A 69 3.74 4.30 0.43
CA CYS A 69 4.45 3.23 1.12
C CYS A 69 4.26 1.90 0.40
N LEU A 70 5.21 1.00 0.62
CA LEU A 70 5.13 -0.40 0.24
C LEU A 70 4.77 -1.23 1.47
N ILE A 71 3.67 -1.97 1.35
CA ILE A 71 3.19 -2.88 2.38
C ILE A 71 3.44 -4.31 1.91
N TYR A 72 4.04 -5.11 2.80
CA TYR A 72 4.05 -6.56 2.68
C TYR A 72 2.88 -7.12 3.48
N GLY A 73 2.13 -8.04 2.89
CA GLY A 73 1.07 -8.77 3.55
C GLY A 73 0.86 -10.14 2.94
N LYS A 74 0.01 -10.94 3.58
CA LYS A 74 -0.33 -12.27 3.13
C LYS A 74 -1.84 -12.41 2.99
N SER A 75 -2.32 -12.89 1.85
CA SER A 75 -3.75 -13.20 1.70
C SER A 75 -4.13 -14.40 2.57
N ARG A 76 -5.42 -14.60 2.85
CA ARG A 76 -5.88 -15.78 3.60
C ARG A 76 -5.57 -17.10 2.90
N LYS A 77 -5.41 -17.07 1.58
CA LYS A 77 -4.97 -18.22 0.77
C LYS A 77 -3.46 -18.46 0.83
N GLY A 78 -2.74 -17.62 1.55
CA GLY A 78 -1.30 -17.75 1.77
C GLY A 78 -0.43 -17.11 0.70
N LYS A 79 -0.99 -16.32 -0.22
CA LYS A 79 -0.18 -15.59 -1.22
C LYS A 79 0.52 -14.42 -0.57
N ASN A 80 1.83 -14.29 -0.81
CA ASN A 80 2.61 -13.11 -0.44
C ASN A 80 2.29 -11.96 -1.39
N LEU A 81 1.96 -10.79 -0.86
CA LEU A 81 1.59 -9.64 -1.66
C LEU A 81 2.38 -8.40 -1.24
N HIS A 82 2.90 -7.72 -2.25
CA HIS A 82 3.46 -6.39 -2.18
C HIS A 82 2.43 -5.40 -2.72
N ILE A 83 2.04 -4.45 -1.88
CA ILE A 83 1.01 -3.48 -2.22
C ILE A 83 1.60 -2.09 -2.03
N VAL A 84 1.65 -1.32 -3.11
CA VAL A 84 2.00 0.09 -3.05
C VAL A 84 0.73 0.87 -2.87
N CYS A 85 0.66 1.65 -1.79
CA CYS A 85 -0.46 2.54 -1.54
C CYS A 85 0.01 3.91 -1.03
N GLY A 86 -0.81 4.93 -1.23
CA GLY A 86 -0.56 6.27 -0.75
C GLY A 86 -1.80 6.87 -0.11
N LEU A 87 -1.60 7.84 0.78
CA LEU A 87 -2.68 8.54 1.45
C LEU A 87 -2.88 9.92 0.82
N ALA A 88 -4.06 10.18 0.26
CA ALA A 88 -4.40 11.52 -0.24
C ALA A 88 -5.86 11.84 0.05
N HIS A 89 -6.13 13.04 0.57
CA HIS A 89 -7.47 13.52 0.91
C HIS A 89 -8.27 12.53 1.80
N ASN A 90 -7.62 11.91 2.78
CA ASN A 90 -8.24 10.89 3.64
C ASN A 90 -8.69 9.60 2.92
N ILE A 91 -8.21 9.34 1.70
CA ILE A 91 -8.50 8.10 0.97
C ILE A 91 -7.19 7.34 0.78
N VAL A 92 -7.22 6.02 1.01
CA VAL A 92 -6.10 5.13 0.65
C VAL A 92 -6.17 4.80 -0.83
N TRP A 93 -5.17 5.28 -1.58
CA TRP A 93 -5.03 4.96 -2.99
C TRP A 93 -4.18 3.71 -3.14
N ILE A 94 -4.78 2.64 -3.66
CA ILE A 94 -4.06 1.42 -4.01
C ILE A 94 -3.51 1.58 -5.43
N ILE A 95 -2.19 1.70 -5.54
CA ILE A 95 -1.49 2.07 -6.78
C ILE A 95 -1.13 0.83 -7.59
N THR A 96 -0.64 -0.22 -6.92
CA THR A 96 -0.37 -1.52 -7.54
C THR A 96 -0.31 -2.63 -6.49
N ALA A 97 -0.57 -3.87 -6.90
CA ALA A 97 -0.35 -5.06 -6.09
C ALA A 97 0.35 -6.14 -6.94
N TYR A 98 1.32 -6.85 -6.37
CA TYR A 98 2.05 -7.92 -7.04
C TYR A 98 2.58 -8.96 -6.05
N GLU A 99 2.86 -10.18 -6.52
CA GLU A 99 3.55 -11.19 -5.73
C GLU A 99 5.07 -10.94 -5.78
N PRO A 100 5.76 -10.79 -4.63
CA PRO A 100 7.20 -10.52 -4.61
C PRO A 100 8.01 -11.74 -5.04
N SER A 101 9.08 -11.49 -5.81
CA SER A 101 10.03 -12.52 -6.23
C SER A 101 11.13 -12.73 -5.18
N GLU A 102 11.42 -13.98 -4.84
CA GLU A 102 12.54 -14.33 -3.94
C GLU A 102 13.92 -13.95 -4.50
N LYS A 103 14.01 -13.73 -5.82
CA LYS A 103 15.23 -13.23 -6.47
C LYS A 103 15.52 -11.78 -6.12
N GLU A 104 14.49 -11.00 -5.82
CA GLU A 104 14.58 -9.57 -5.51
C GLU A 104 14.42 -9.30 -4.01
N TRP A 105 13.81 -10.24 -3.26
CA TRP A 105 13.42 -10.03 -1.87
C TRP A 105 13.88 -11.17 -0.95
N ILE A 106 14.48 -10.79 0.17
CA ILE A 106 14.76 -11.66 1.32
C ILE A 106 13.52 -11.68 2.21
N ASN A 107 12.96 -12.87 2.45
CA ASN A 107 11.75 -13.09 3.24
C ASN A 107 10.55 -12.22 2.81
N TYR A 108 10.52 -11.81 1.53
CA TYR A 108 9.51 -10.91 0.96
C TYR A 108 9.38 -9.55 1.68
N ARG A 109 10.43 -9.10 2.37
CA ARG A 109 10.38 -7.87 3.19
C ARG A 109 11.53 -6.93 2.92
N ARG A 110 12.72 -7.48 2.68
CA ARG A 110 13.94 -6.70 2.45
C ARG A 110 14.43 -6.94 1.03
N ARG A 111 14.76 -5.88 0.29
CA ARG A 111 15.37 -6.04 -1.04
C ARG A 111 16.74 -6.73 -0.95
N ARG A 112 17.04 -7.57 -1.93
CA ARG A 112 18.39 -8.05 -2.21
C ARG A 112 19.12 -6.92 -2.94
N GLU A 113 20.12 -6.34 -2.30
CA GLU A 113 21.07 -5.40 -2.90
C GLU A 113 22.10 -6.14 -3.77
#